data_AF-A0A414X0Y4-F1
#
_entry.id   AF-A0A414X0Y4-F1
#
_cell.length_a   1.000
_cell.length_b   1.000
_cell.length_c   1.000
_cell.angle_alpha   90.00
_cell.angle_beta   90.00
_cell.angle_gamma   90.00
#
_symmetry.space_group_name_H-M   'P 1'
#
loop_
_entity.id
_entity.type
_entity.pdbx_description
1 polymer ?
#
loop_
_entity_poly.entity_id
_entity_poly.type
_entity_poly.pdbx_seq_one_letter_code
_entity_poly.pdbx_strand_id
1 'polypeptide(L)'
;MFMNTQKLELIISIIDKYLEYDYKKDVLTAVEAAELLDKAGVLKDSLSRPGKPLRDILRAGYITHAYQLSNGRWFIPHSDGKYEKSIQKPVGVATSQISEEQLMNSSNFLSVKQLNDSDIPDSSGVYVVKIKDIDKLPLTFSKVLKERKHKILYIGISTNSLRRRLWGNELHAKGHGTFFRSLGAILGYLPETGSLLGNRNKRNYKFSAQDSAGIIRWIEDNLEINFIVHSENLEKIEESLIVKYVPLLNLDKNPVKLSELVELRRKCKAVANGY
;
A
#
# COMPACT_ATOMS: atom_id res chain seq x y z
N MET A 1 -13.78 3.08 27.27
CA MET A 1 -14.31 2.12 28.26
C MET A 1 -13.12 1.31 28.73
N PHE A 2 -12.74 1.42 30.00
CA PHE A 2 -11.56 0.73 30.53
C PHE A 2 -11.82 -0.79 30.55
N MET A 3 -10.88 -1.58 30.03
CA MET A 3 -10.94 -3.03 30.12
C MET A 3 -10.68 -3.44 31.58
N ASN A 4 -11.58 -4.23 32.16
CA ASN A 4 -11.36 -4.80 33.50
C ASN A 4 -10.26 -5.87 33.41
N THR A 5 -9.20 -5.74 34.21
CA THR A 5 -8.05 -6.66 34.26
C THR A 5 -8.47 -8.11 34.50
N GLN A 6 -9.43 -8.36 35.42
CA GLN A 6 -9.92 -9.72 35.68
C GLN A 6 -10.64 -10.33 34.48
N LYS A 7 -11.36 -9.50 33.71
CA LYS A 7 -12.04 -9.94 32.50
C LYS A 7 -11.05 -10.27 31.39
N LEU A 8 -9.97 -9.50 31.27
CA LEU A 8 -8.90 -9.74 30.31
C LEU A 8 -8.14 -11.04 30.62
N GLU A 9 -7.79 -11.27 31.88
CA GLU A 9 -7.16 -12.53 32.34
C GLU A 9 -8.05 -13.74 32.04
N LEU A 10 -9.36 -13.63 32.29
CA LEU A 10 -10.31 -14.70 31.98
C LEU A 10 -10.41 -14.98 30.46
N ILE A 11 -10.38 -13.94 29.63
CA ILE A 11 -10.35 -14.09 28.16
C ILE A 11 -9.10 -14.87 27.73
N ILE A 12 -7.93 -14.47 28.23
CA ILE A 12 -6.64 -15.11 27.89
C ILE A 12 -6.65 -16.57 28.34
N SER A 13 -7.02 -16.84 29.60
CA SER A 13 -7.06 -18.18 30.17
C SER A 13 -7.98 -19.15 29.41
N ILE A 14 -9.12 -18.69 28.89
CA ILE A 14 -10.02 -19.54 28.09
C ILE A 14 -9.40 -19.88 26.73
N ILE A 15 -8.75 -18.91 26.08
CA ILE A 15 -8.07 -19.12 24.80
C ILE A 15 -6.92 -20.12 24.97
N ASP A 16 -6.11 -19.93 26.01
CA ASP A 16 -4.98 -20.80 26.34
C ASP A 16 -5.43 -22.24 26.58
N LYS A 17 -6.42 -22.43 27.46
CA LYS A 17 -6.97 -23.76 27.76
C LYS A 17 -7.51 -24.45 26.51
N TYR A 18 -8.06 -23.70 25.56
CA TYR A 18 -8.53 -24.26 24.30
C TYR A 18 -7.36 -24.72 23.42
N LEU A 19 -6.31 -23.90 23.31
CA LEU A 19 -5.10 -24.23 22.56
C LEU A 19 -4.33 -25.41 23.19
N GLU A 20 -4.35 -25.57 24.51
CA GLU A 20 -3.77 -26.74 25.20
C GLU A 20 -4.55 -28.03 24.93
N TYR A 21 -5.88 -27.95 24.87
CA TYR A 21 -6.75 -29.11 24.73
C TYR A 21 -6.84 -29.61 23.28
N ASP A 22 -6.81 -28.69 22.31
CA ASP A 22 -6.85 -29.00 20.88
C ASP A 22 -5.43 -29.12 20.31
N TYR A 23 -4.80 -30.30 20.44
CA TYR A 23 -3.44 -30.64 19.99
C TYR A 23 -3.16 -30.43 18.48
N LYS A 24 -4.10 -29.84 17.72
CA LYS A 24 -4.00 -29.59 16.28
C LYS A 24 -3.86 -28.11 15.90
N LYS A 25 -3.97 -27.17 16.85
CA LYS A 25 -3.89 -25.74 16.54
C LYS A 25 -2.97 -24.99 17.49
N ASP A 26 -1.94 -24.37 16.92
CA ASP A 26 -1.02 -23.52 17.69
C ASP A 26 -1.52 -22.07 17.86
N VAL A 27 -2.55 -21.66 17.08
CA VAL A 27 -3.14 -20.32 17.08
C VAL A 27 -4.64 -20.36 16.76
N LEU A 28 -5.39 -19.38 17.27
CA LEU A 28 -6.78 -19.12 16.88
C LEU A 28 -6.90 -17.84 16.05
N THR A 29 -7.80 -17.84 15.08
CA THR A 29 -8.26 -16.57 14.48
C THR A 29 -9.16 -15.80 15.44
N ALA A 30 -9.25 -14.48 15.29
CA ALA A 30 -10.16 -13.66 16.12
C ALA A 30 -11.65 -13.98 15.95
N VAL A 31 -12.05 -14.72 14.90
CA VAL A 31 -13.44 -15.18 14.76
C VAL A 31 -13.66 -16.46 15.57
N GLU A 32 -12.75 -17.43 15.46
CA GLU A 32 -12.80 -18.66 16.26
C GLU A 32 -12.72 -18.38 17.76
N ALA A 33 -11.78 -17.52 18.17
CA ALA A 33 -11.64 -17.12 19.57
C ALA A 33 -12.88 -16.34 20.07
N ALA A 34 -13.50 -15.52 19.23
CA ALA A 34 -14.71 -14.79 19.63
C ALA A 34 -15.91 -15.74 19.83
N GLU A 35 -16.08 -16.74 18.95
CA GLU A 35 -17.12 -17.76 19.12
C GLU A 35 -16.91 -18.57 20.41
N LEU A 36 -15.68 -18.95 20.71
CA LEU A 36 -15.31 -19.65 21.94
C LEU A 36 -15.69 -18.82 23.19
N LEU A 37 -15.32 -17.53 23.21
CA LEU A 37 -15.58 -16.64 24.33
C LEU A 37 -17.07 -16.29 24.49
N ASP A 38 -17.83 -16.26 23.40
CA ASP A 38 -19.28 -16.06 23.40
C ASP A 38 -19.98 -17.28 24.00
N LYS A 39 -19.59 -18.50 23.60
CA LYS A 39 -20.07 -19.76 24.19
C LYS A 39 -19.75 -19.87 25.68
N ALA A 40 -18.59 -19.38 26.09
CA ALA A 40 -18.18 -19.33 27.50
C ALA A 40 -18.86 -18.20 28.30
N GLY A 41 -19.64 -17.32 27.65
CA GLY A 41 -20.34 -16.20 28.29
C GLY A 41 -19.43 -15.04 28.73
N VAL A 42 -18.16 -15.03 28.31
CA VAL A 42 -17.14 -14.06 28.78
C VAL A 42 -17.09 -12.82 27.90
N LEU A 43 -17.20 -13.00 26.58
CA LEU A 43 -17.25 -11.89 25.63
C LEU A 43 -18.31 -12.16 24.59
N LYS A 44 -19.45 -11.46 24.71
CA LYS A 44 -20.55 -11.60 23.77
C LYS A 44 -20.13 -11.19 22.36
N ASP A 45 -20.32 -12.07 21.38
CA ASP A 45 -19.97 -11.76 19.99
C ASP A 45 -21.10 -11.02 19.25
N SER A 46 -20.75 -10.37 18.14
CA SER A 46 -21.67 -9.64 17.29
C SER A 46 -22.28 -10.54 16.24
N LEU A 47 -23.61 -10.74 16.31
CA LEU A 47 -24.38 -11.51 15.31
C LEU A 47 -24.24 -10.98 13.87
N SER A 48 -24.02 -9.67 13.70
CA SER A 48 -23.88 -9.04 12.37
C SER A 48 -22.44 -8.87 11.92
N ARG A 49 -21.46 -8.95 12.83
CA ARG A 49 -20.02 -8.77 12.53
C ARG A 49 -19.16 -9.67 13.43
N PRO A 50 -19.11 -10.99 13.16
CA PRO A 50 -18.41 -11.95 14.00
C PRO A 50 -16.96 -11.55 14.31
N GLY A 51 -16.55 -11.71 15.55
CA GLY A 51 -15.26 -11.34 16.10
C GLY A 51 -15.01 -9.84 16.26
N LYS A 52 -16.00 -8.96 16.01
CA LYS A 52 -15.79 -7.51 16.14
C LYS A 52 -15.40 -7.11 17.57
N PRO A 53 -16.12 -7.52 18.63
CA PRO A 53 -15.78 -7.14 20.00
C PRO A 53 -14.36 -7.55 20.36
N LEU A 54 -13.94 -8.78 20.05
CA LEU A 54 -12.58 -9.25 20.31
C LEU A 54 -11.54 -8.49 19.47
N ARG A 55 -11.79 -8.22 18.19
CA ARG A 55 -10.90 -7.41 17.35
C ARG A 55 -10.71 -5.99 17.88
N ASP A 56 -11.71 -5.41 18.53
CA ASP A 56 -11.56 -4.08 19.12
C ASP A 56 -10.65 -4.13 20.36
N ILE A 57 -10.67 -5.23 21.14
CA ILE A 57 -9.71 -5.52 22.23
C ILE A 57 -8.29 -5.69 21.69
N LEU A 58 -8.15 -6.43 20.59
CA LEU A 58 -6.87 -6.69 19.93
C LEU A 58 -6.26 -5.41 19.36
N ARG A 59 -7.06 -4.57 18.69
CA ARG A 59 -6.63 -3.26 18.18
C ARG A 59 -6.21 -2.29 19.28
N ALA A 60 -6.83 -2.39 20.45
CA ALA A 60 -6.47 -1.59 21.61
C ALA A 60 -5.20 -2.09 22.32
N GLY A 61 -4.64 -3.24 21.90
CA GLY A 61 -3.36 -3.75 22.40
C GLY A 61 -3.43 -4.47 23.75
N TYR A 62 -4.62 -4.84 24.22
CA TYR A 62 -4.77 -5.49 25.53
C TYR A 62 -4.25 -6.93 25.58
N ILE A 63 -4.29 -7.66 24.46
CA ILE A 63 -3.74 -9.02 24.34
C ILE A 63 -2.43 -8.92 23.56
N THR A 64 -1.33 -8.79 24.29
CA THR A 64 -0.02 -8.40 23.74
C THR A 64 0.70 -9.48 22.93
N HIS A 65 0.30 -10.76 23.08
CA HIS A 65 0.86 -11.88 22.33
C HIS A 65 0.10 -12.16 21.02
N ALA A 66 -1.01 -11.49 20.76
CA ALA A 66 -1.74 -11.60 19.50
C ALA A 66 -1.09 -10.76 18.38
N TYR A 67 -1.26 -11.19 17.13
CA TYR A 67 -0.70 -10.49 15.97
C TYR A 67 -1.71 -10.42 14.82
N GLN A 68 -1.53 -9.45 13.93
CA GLN A 68 -2.36 -9.25 12.74
C GLN A 68 -1.53 -9.48 11.48
N LEU A 69 -2.02 -10.34 10.58
CA LEU A 69 -1.43 -10.50 9.24
C LEU A 69 -1.85 -9.35 8.31
N SER A 70 -1.11 -9.17 7.22
CA SER A 70 -1.33 -8.11 6.21
C SER A 70 -2.71 -8.12 5.56
N ASN A 71 -3.40 -9.26 5.56
CA ASN A 71 -4.79 -9.39 5.11
C ASN A 71 -5.83 -8.90 6.14
N GLY A 72 -5.37 -8.29 7.25
CA GLY A 72 -6.20 -7.77 8.32
C GLY A 72 -6.74 -8.83 9.29
N ARG A 73 -6.37 -10.11 9.13
CA ARG A 73 -6.80 -11.19 10.03
C ARG A 73 -5.91 -11.23 11.27
N TRP A 74 -6.56 -11.38 12.41
CA TRP A 74 -5.92 -11.48 13.72
C TRP A 74 -5.76 -12.94 14.13
N PHE A 75 -4.61 -13.24 14.74
CA PHE A 75 -4.24 -14.53 15.27
C PHE A 75 -3.81 -14.39 16.73
N ILE A 76 -4.22 -15.33 17.56
CA ILE A 76 -3.99 -15.34 19.00
C ILE A 76 -3.32 -16.70 19.34
N PRO A 77 -2.00 -16.72 19.57
CA PRO A 77 -1.30 -17.89 20.11
C PRO A 77 -1.56 -18.05 21.61
N HIS A 78 -1.09 -19.17 22.16
CA HIS A 78 -1.08 -19.41 23.61
C HIS A 78 -0.24 -18.36 24.33
N SER A 79 -0.67 -17.90 25.50
CA SER A 79 0.01 -16.86 26.27
C SER A 79 1.36 -17.32 26.84
N ASP A 80 1.43 -18.56 27.35
CA ASP A 80 2.67 -19.25 27.74
C ASP A 80 3.44 -19.85 26.56
N GLY A 81 2.94 -19.69 25.34
CA GLY A 81 3.49 -20.32 24.16
C GLY A 81 4.98 -20.00 24.04
N LYS A 82 5.79 -21.05 24.23
CA LYS A 82 7.07 -21.27 23.54
C LYS A 82 6.84 -21.41 22.03
N TYR A 83 6.00 -20.56 21.45
CA TYR A 83 6.23 -20.15 20.09
C TYR A 83 7.67 -19.66 20.12
N GLU A 84 8.54 -20.29 19.34
CA GLU A 84 9.70 -19.59 18.82
C GLU A 84 9.13 -18.39 18.05
N LYS A 85 8.85 -17.34 18.82
CA LYS A 85 9.44 -16.06 18.59
C LYS A 85 10.84 -16.34 17.99
N SER A 86 10.89 -16.38 16.67
CA SER A 86 11.83 -15.57 15.91
C SER A 86 11.63 -14.08 16.27
N ILE A 87 11.50 -13.75 17.56
CA ILE A 87 12.02 -12.52 18.11
C ILE A 87 13.51 -12.72 18.03
N GLN A 88 14.06 -12.24 16.94
CA GLN A 88 15.26 -11.43 17.05
C GLN A 88 15.06 -10.52 18.27
N LYS A 89 15.63 -10.90 19.43
CA LYS A 89 16.04 -9.95 20.48
C LYS A 89 16.83 -8.85 19.77
N PRO A 90 16.82 -7.60 20.25
CA PRO A 90 17.30 -6.43 19.50
C PRO A 90 18.78 -6.56 19.13
N VAL A 91 19.04 -7.31 18.06
CA VAL A 91 20.05 -7.02 17.06
C VAL A 91 19.59 -5.67 16.57
N GLY A 92 20.30 -4.60 16.97
CA GLY A 92 19.90 -3.22 16.72
C GLY A 92 19.27 -3.14 15.34
N VAL A 93 17.98 -2.79 15.28
CA VAL A 93 17.03 -3.08 14.20
C VAL A 93 17.73 -2.99 12.83
N ALA A 94 18.32 -4.12 12.42
CA ALA A 94 18.43 -4.45 11.02
C ALA A 94 17.04 -4.96 10.71
N THR A 95 16.11 -4.01 10.61
CA THR A 95 14.95 -4.09 9.72
C THR A 95 15.36 -4.99 8.55
N SER A 96 14.46 -5.82 8.04
CA SER A 96 14.54 -6.27 6.65
C SER A 96 14.39 -5.03 5.76
N GLN A 97 15.33 -4.08 5.91
CA GLN A 97 15.40 -2.83 5.21
C GLN A 97 15.52 -3.29 3.79
N ILE A 98 14.48 -3.04 3.02
CA ILE A 98 14.71 -2.61 1.67
C ILE A 98 15.85 -1.60 1.80
N SER A 99 17.02 -1.97 1.27
CA SER A 99 18.16 -1.09 1.32
C SER A 99 17.74 0.15 0.56
N GLU A 100 17.41 1.20 1.31
CA GLU A 100 16.96 2.46 0.74
C GLU A 100 18.04 2.98 -0.21
N GLU A 101 19.30 2.71 0.14
CA GLU A 101 20.46 2.88 -0.73
C GLU A 101 20.29 2.10 -2.04
N GLN A 102 20.01 0.79 -2.03
CA GLN A 102 19.75 0.04 -3.27
C GLN A 102 18.55 0.58 -4.07
N LEU A 103 17.47 1.01 -3.40
CA LEU A 103 16.28 1.52 -4.05
C LEU A 103 16.52 2.89 -4.71
N MET A 104 17.37 3.73 -4.10
CA MET A 104 17.61 5.10 -4.52
C MET A 104 18.91 5.27 -5.32
N ASN A 105 19.79 4.27 -5.33
CA ASN A 105 21.03 4.26 -6.09
C ASN A 105 20.73 4.46 -7.58
N SER A 106 21.30 5.53 -8.13
CA SER A 106 21.10 5.95 -9.52
C SER A 106 21.53 4.90 -10.53
N SER A 107 22.50 4.02 -10.22
CA SER A 107 22.94 2.95 -11.13
C SER A 107 21.88 1.84 -11.32
N ASN A 108 20.92 1.74 -10.41
CA ASN A 108 19.88 0.70 -10.43
C ASN A 108 18.63 1.15 -11.18
N PHE A 109 18.58 2.41 -11.63
CA PHE A 109 17.45 2.90 -12.41
C PHE A 109 17.58 2.46 -13.87
N LEU A 110 16.52 1.84 -14.36
CA LEU A 110 16.40 1.29 -15.70
C LEU A 110 15.48 2.18 -16.52
N SER A 111 15.91 2.56 -17.73
CA SER A 111 15.08 3.33 -18.67
C SER A 111 13.88 2.51 -19.08
N VAL A 112 12.66 3.06 -18.96
CA VAL A 112 11.43 2.33 -19.31
C VAL A 112 11.43 1.88 -20.77
N LYS A 113 11.93 2.71 -21.69
CA LYS A 113 12.08 2.36 -23.12
C LYS A 113 12.92 1.12 -23.41
N GLN A 114 13.80 0.72 -22.50
CA GLN A 114 14.72 -0.41 -22.69
C GLN A 114 14.21 -1.71 -22.07
N LEU A 115 13.06 -1.65 -21.39
CA LEU A 115 12.50 -2.78 -20.66
C LEU A 115 11.34 -3.40 -21.44
N ASN A 116 11.03 -4.64 -21.07
CA ASN A 116 9.85 -5.38 -21.44
C ASN A 116 9.13 -5.89 -20.17
N ASP A 117 7.90 -6.38 -20.33
CA ASP A 117 7.08 -6.91 -19.22
C ASP A 117 7.78 -8.03 -18.43
N SER A 118 8.56 -8.86 -19.11
CA SER A 118 9.32 -9.96 -18.52
C SER A 118 10.43 -9.52 -17.59
N ASP A 119 10.97 -8.32 -17.77
CA ASP A 119 12.05 -7.77 -16.96
C ASP A 119 11.55 -7.33 -15.58
N ILE A 120 10.22 -7.22 -15.42
CA ILE A 120 9.58 -6.88 -14.17
C ILE A 120 9.10 -8.16 -13.48
N PRO A 121 9.49 -8.40 -12.20
CA PRO A 121 9.15 -9.61 -11.49
C PRO A 121 7.65 -9.69 -11.22
N ASP A 122 7.11 -10.89 -11.32
CA ASP A 122 5.73 -11.20 -10.93
C ASP A 122 5.67 -11.52 -9.43
N SER A 123 6.05 -10.56 -8.60
CA SER A 123 6.15 -10.70 -7.14
C SER A 123 5.81 -9.40 -6.44
N SER A 124 5.58 -9.43 -5.13
CA SER A 124 5.40 -8.22 -4.33
C SER A 124 6.69 -7.39 -4.25
N GLY A 125 6.55 -6.09 -4.01
CA GLY A 125 7.70 -5.21 -3.83
C GLY A 125 7.36 -3.73 -3.81
N VAL A 126 8.42 -2.92 -3.77
CA VAL A 126 8.38 -1.46 -3.83
C VAL A 126 9.03 -0.98 -5.12
N TYR A 127 8.61 0.17 -5.63
CA TYR A 127 9.22 0.79 -6.79
C TYR A 127 9.26 2.31 -6.69
N VAL A 128 10.21 2.88 -7.42
CA VAL A 128 10.41 4.32 -7.57
C VAL A 128 10.42 4.66 -9.06
N VAL A 129 9.75 5.75 -9.42
CA VAL A 129 9.72 6.30 -10.77
C VAL A 129 10.42 7.66 -10.75
N LYS A 130 11.41 7.85 -11.62
CA LYS A 130 12.15 9.11 -11.78
C LYS A 130 12.00 9.66 -13.21
N ILE A 131 12.08 10.99 -13.32
CA ILE A 131 12.22 11.69 -14.59
C ILE A 131 13.70 11.75 -14.99
N LYS A 132 14.04 11.45 -16.25
CA LYS A 132 15.41 11.58 -16.75
C LYS A 132 15.84 13.05 -16.80
N ASP A 133 14.97 13.90 -17.35
CA ASP A 133 15.17 15.34 -17.52
C ASP A 133 13.98 16.12 -16.96
N ILE A 134 14.23 16.90 -15.89
CA ILE A 134 13.21 17.68 -15.19
C ILE A 134 12.56 18.72 -16.11
N ASP A 135 13.28 19.21 -17.12
CA ASP A 135 12.78 20.24 -18.04
C ASP A 135 11.77 19.69 -19.07
N LYS A 136 11.56 18.37 -19.12
CA LYS A 136 10.50 17.74 -19.90
C LYS A 136 9.12 17.81 -19.23
N LEU A 137 9.07 18.21 -17.96
CA LEU A 137 7.82 18.46 -17.25
C LEU A 137 7.31 19.89 -17.51
N PRO A 138 5.99 20.13 -17.38
CA PRO A 138 5.47 21.49 -17.39
C PRO A 138 6.14 22.36 -16.32
N LEU A 139 6.30 23.65 -16.61
CA LEU A 139 7.10 24.59 -15.81
C LEU A 139 6.77 24.58 -14.30
N THR A 140 5.48 24.52 -13.96
CA THR A 140 5.01 24.45 -12.57
C THR A 140 5.61 23.25 -11.82
N PHE A 141 5.66 22.10 -12.47
CA PHE A 141 6.12 20.84 -11.89
C PHE A 141 7.63 20.69 -11.94
N SER A 142 8.28 21.19 -13.00
CA SER A 142 9.73 21.20 -13.10
C SER A 142 10.38 22.08 -12.04
N LYS A 143 9.80 23.25 -11.75
CA LYS A 143 10.25 24.16 -10.68
C LYS A 143 10.23 23.48 -9.30
N VAL A 144 9.14 22.79 -8.96
CA VAL A 144 9.03 22.06 -7.68
C VAL A 144 10.14 21.01 -7.54
N LEU A 145 10.42 20.22 -8.57
CA LEU A 145 11.48 19.21 -8.47
C LEU A 145 12.88 19.83 -8.33
N LYS A 146 13.14 20.95 -9.02
CA LYS A 146 14.39 21.71 -8.88
C LYS A 146 14.58 22.20 -7.45
N GLU A 147 13.51 22.73 -6.83
CA GLU A 147 13.51 23.17 -5.43
C GLU A 147 13.72 22.00 -4.45
N ARG A 148 13.09 20.84 -4.71
CA ARG A 148 13.27 19.61 -3.92
C ARG A 148 14.61 18.91 -4.15
N LYS A 149 15.38 19.31 -5.17
CA LYS A 149 16.71 18.77 -5.52
C LYS A 149 16.74 17.26 -5.77
N HIS A 150 15.67 16.71 -6.34
CA HIS A 150 15.61 15.30 -6.74
C HIS A 150 14.75 15.11 -8.00
N LYS A 151 14.81 13.91 -8.59
CA LYS A 151 14.08 13.55 -9.82
C LYS A 151 12.89 12.60 -9.60
N ILE A 152 12.54 12.31 -8.35
CA ILE A 152 11.51 11.33 -7.99
C ILE A 152 10.10 11.85 -8.29
N LEU A 153 9.39 11.16 -9.17
CA LEU A 153 8.01 11.44 -9.51
C LEU A 153 7.03 10.67 -8.63
N TYR A 154 7.30 9.40 -8.37
CA TYR A 154 6.35 8.53 -7.70
C TYR A 154 7.05 7.38 -6.97
N ILE A 155 6.50 7.01 -5.82
CA ILE A 155 6.87 5.81 -5.07
C ILE A 155 5.59 5.03 -4.84
N GLY A 156 5.66 3.72 -5.08
CA GLY A 156 4.52 2.84 -4.85
C GLY A 156 4.93 1.43 -4.49
N ILE A 157 3.93 0.65 -4.09
CA ILE A 157 4.09 -0.78 -3.78
C ILE A 157 3.20 -1.67 -4.63
N SER A 158 3.51 -2.95 -4.62
CA SER A 158 2.61 -4.02 -5.03
C SER A 158 2.66 -5.14 -4.01
N THR A 159 1.50 -5.56 -3.50
CA THR A 159 1.40 -6.68 -2.55
C THR A 159 1.34 -8.04 -3.23
N ASN A 160 1.19 -8.07 -4.56
CA ASN A 160 1.02 -9.33 -5.31
C ASN A 160 2.02 -9.44 -6.48
N SER A 161 2.08 -8.41 -7.33
CA SER A 161 2.78 -8.48 -8.61
C SER A 161 3.24 -7.10 -9.05
N LEU A 162 4.54 -6.85 -9.02
CA LEU A 162 5.18 -5.65 -9.57
C LEU A 162 4.91 -5.59 -11.07
N ARG A 163 5.01 -6.71 -11.79
CA ARG A 163 4.66 -6.79 -13.20
C ARG A 163 3.26 -6.23 -13.49
N ARG A 164 2.23 -6.75 -12.83
CA ARG A 164 0.86 -6.24 -13.04
C ARG A 164 0.70 -4.79 -12.58
N ARG A 165 1.29 -4.42 -11.44
CA ARG A 165 1.07 -3.09 -10.83
C ARG A 165 1.92 -2.02 -11.49
N LEU A 166 3.25 -2.12 -11.40
CA LEU A 166 4.19 -1.17 -11.96
C LEU A 166 4.12 -1.17 -13.49
N TRP A 167 4.45 -2.29 -14.14
CA TRP A 167 4.50 -2.34 -15.60
C TRP A 167 3.13 -2.15 -16.23
N GLY A 168 2.16 -3.00 -15.87
CA GLY A 168 0.84 -3.00 -16.46
C GLY A 168 0.04 -1.74 -16.16
N ASN A 169 -0.21 -1.47 -14.87
CA ASN A 169 -1.13 -0.40 -14.49
C ASN A 169 -0.49 0.99 -14.50
N GLU A 170 0.69 1.16 -13.89
CA GLU A 170 1.29 2.49 -13.71
C GLU A 170 2.02 2.99 -14.98
N LEU A 171 2.68 2.11 -15.73
CA LEU A 171 3.45 2.52 -16.92
C LEU A 171 2.68 2.35 -18.24
N HIS A 172 1.80 1.34 -18.35
CA HIS A 172 1.17 0.97 -19.64
C HIS A 172 -0.37 1.00 -19.64
N ALA A 173 -1.01 1.56 -18.61
CA ALA A 173 -2.47 1.72 -18.54
C ALA A 173 -3.32 0.45 -18.75
N LYS A 174 -2.77 -0.75 -18.54
CA LYS A 174 -3.49 -2.04 -18.66
C LYS A 174 -4.56 -2.26 -17.57
N GLY A 175 -4.71 -1.30 -16.65
CA GLY A 175 -5.70 -1.30 -15.58
C GLY A 175 -5.77 0.05 -14.88
N HIS A 176 -5.91 0.05 -13.55
CA HIS A 176 -6.03 1.30 -12.77
C HIS A 176 -4.71 1.73 -12.15
N GLY A 177 -3.91 2.49 -12.90
CA GLY A 177 -2.72 3.18 -12.38
C GLY A 177 -3.08 4.52 -11.75
N THR A 178 -2.55 4.82 -10.57
CA THR A 178 -2.70 6.14 -9.93
C THR A 178 -1.65 7.12 -10.45
N PHE A 179 -0.43 6.65 -10.66
CA PHE A 179 0.66 7.41 -11.27
C PHE A 179 0.31 7.76 -12.71
N PHE A 180 -0.09 6.79 -13.55
CA PHE A 180 -0.45 7.02 -14.96
C PHE A 180 -1.46 8.16 -15.11
N ARG A 181 -2.49 8.10 -14.26
CA ARG A 181 -3.58 9.06 -14.16
C ARG A 181 -3.18 10.44 -13.65
N SER A 182 -2.12 10.52 -12.85
CA SER A 182 -1.55 11.78 -12.36
C SER A 182 -0.63 12.39 -13.39
N LEU A 183 0.19 11.56 -14.05
CA LEU A 183 1.06 11.98 -15.13
C LEU A 183 0.25 12.54 -16.31
N GLY A 184 -0.74 11.79 -16.81
CA GLY A 184 -1.57 12.28 -17.92
C GLY A 184 -2.24 13.62 -17.62
N ALA A 185 -2.69 13.83 -16.38
CA ALA A 185 -3.30 15.09 -15.97
C ALA A 185 -2.30 16.26 -15.98
N ILE A 186 -1.05 16.06 -15.52
CA ILE A 186 -0.03 17.13 -15.58
C ILE A 186 0.46 17.40 -17.00
N LEU A 187 0.43 16.39 -17.88
CA LEU A 187 0.73 16.55 -19.30
C LEU A 187 -0.42 17.23 -20.08
N GLY A 188 -1.54 17.54 -19.42
CA GLY A 188 -2.66 18.27 -20.00
C GLY A 188 -3.75 17.40 -20.62
N TYR A 189 -3.63 16.06 -20.54
CA TYR A 189 -4.65 15.16 -21.03
C TYR A 189 -5.90 15.15 -20.13
N LEU A 190 -7.06 15.00 -20.76
CA LEU A 190 -8.34 14.84 -20.09
C LEU A 190 -8.95 13.48 -20.46
N PRO A 191 -9.67 12.82 -19.54
CA PRO A 191 -10.46 11.64 -19.89
C PRO A 191 -11.63 12.02 -20.80
N GLU A 192 -12.23 11.01 -21.44
CA GLU A 192 -13.44 11.22 -22.22
C GLU A 192 -14.58 11.72 -21.33
N THR A 193 -15.24 12.79 -21.79
CA THR A 193 -16.34 13.43 -21.06
C THR A 193 -17.46 12.44 -20.78
N GLY A 194 -17.89 12.35 -19.54
CA GLY A 194 -18.97 11.45 -19.14
C GLY A 194 -18.64 9.96 -19.15
N SER A 195 -17.38 9.55 -19.35
CA SER A 195 -16.94 8.14 -19.32
C SER A 195 -17.25 7.37 -18.02
N LEU A 196 -17.56 8.08 -16.93
CA LEU A 196 -17.99 7.52 -15.65
C LEU A 196 -19.47 7.77 -15.32
N LEU A 197 -20.25 8.33 -16.25
CA LEU A 197 -21.71 8.39 -16.12
C LEU A 197 -22.26 6.97 -15.95
N GLY A 198 -23.23 6.79 -15.05
CA GLY A 198 -23.77 5.47 -14.70
C GLY A 198 -22.84 4.53 -13.89
N ASN A 199 -21.51 4.73 -13.91
CA ASN A 199 -20.59 3.86 -13.17
C ASN A 199 -20.68 4.04 -11.65
N ARG A 200 -20.66 2.94 -10.89
CA ARG A 200 -20.59 2.99 -9.41
C ARG A 200 -19.32 3.70 -8.92
N ASN A 201 -18.20 3.45 -9.59
CA ASN A 201 -16.95 4.15 -9.29
C ASN A 201 -16.85 5.44 -10.10
N LYS A 202 -16.90 6.57 -9.39
CA LYS A 202 -16.84 7.93 -9.97
C LYS A 202 -15.42 8.53 -10.01
N ARG A 203 -14.38 7.73 -9.74
CA ARG A 203 -12.99 8.20 -9.54
C ARG A 203 -11.97 7.60 -10.51
N ASN A 204 -12.16 6.35 -10.91
CA ASN A 204 -11.19 5.57 -11.70
C ASN A 204 -11.40 5.77 -13.20
N TYR A 205 -11.30 7.01 -13.66
CA TYR A 205 -11.37 7.33 -15.08
C TYR A 205 -10.19 6.73 -15.86
N LYS A 206 -10.35 6.62 -17.18
CA LYS A 206 -9.29 6.28 -18.12
C LYS A 206 -9.19 7.40 -19.17
N PHE A 207 -8.01 7.55 -19.75
CA PHE A 207 -7.85 8.39 -20.93
C PHE A 207 -8.29 7.62 -22.18
N SER A 208 -8.53 8.33 -23.28
CA SER A 208 -8.81 7.69 -24.57
C SER A 208 -7.65 6.78 -24.99
N ALA A 209 -7.88 5.88 -25.95
CA ALA A 209 -6.81 5.02 -26.47
C ALA A 209 -5.66 5.85 -27.09
N GLN A 210 -5.98 6.92 -27.81
CA GLN A 210 -5.01 7.81 -28.43
C GLN A 210 -4.18 8.56 -27.38
N ASP A 211 -4.82 9.15 -26.38
CA ASP A 211 -4.13 9.87 -25.30
C ASP A 211 -3.28 8.92 -24.46
N SER A 212 -3.81 7.72 -24.16
CA SER A 212 -3.06 6.69 -23.45
C SER A 212 -1.79 6.31 -24.21
N ALA A 213 -1.87 6.13 -25.54
CA ALA A 213 -0.69 5.87 -26.36
C ALA A 213 0.30 7.04 -26.40
N GLY A 214 -0.18 8.28 -26.28
CA GLY A 214 0.68 9.47 -26.13
C GLY A 214 1.41 9.50 -24.78
N ILE A 215 0.68 9.24 -23.68
CA ILE A 215 1.24 9.19 -22.33
C ILE A 215 2.26 8.05 -22.21
N ILE A 216 1.96 6.86 -22.76
CA ILE A 216 2.88 5.71 -22.74
C ILE A 216 4.18 6.04 -23.47
N ARG A 217 4.10 6.61 -24.68
CA ARG A 217 5.29 7.05 -25.41
C ARG A 217 6.12 8.08 -24.61
N TRP A 218 5.44 9.03 -23.98
CA TRP A 218 6.11 10.00 -23.11
C TRP A 218 6.80 9.30 -21.91
N ILE A 219 6.16 8.31 -21.29
CA ILE A 219 6.72 7.50 -20.20
C ILE A 219 8.00 6.78 -20.67
N GLU A 220 7.94 6.07 -21.79
CA GLU A 220 9.07 5.31 -22.33
C GLU A 220 10.27 6.23 -22.56
N ASP A 221 10.06 7.35 -23.24
CA ASP A 221 11.14 8.27 -23.60
C ASP A 221 11.75 8.97 -22.37
N ASN A 222 10.92 9.36 -21.39
CA ASN A 222 11.35 10.30 -20.35
C ASN A 222 11.59 9.68 -18.97
N LEU A 223 11.12 8.45 -18.71
CA LEU A 223 11.16 7.88 -17.35
C LEU A 223 12.16 6.73 -17.19
N GLU A 224 12.63 6.62 -15.96
CA GLU A 224 13.42 5.51 -15.46
C GLU A 224 12.80 5.00 -14.15
N ILE A 225 12.98 3.71 -13.87
CA ILE A 225 12.40 3.05 -12.70
C ILE A 225 13.43 2.22 -11.97
N ASN A 226 13.24 2.07 -10.67
CA ASN A 226 13.91 1.03 -9.89
C ASN A 226 12.86 0.32 -9.03
N PHE A 227 13.08 -0.95 -8.72
CA PHE A 227 12.19 -1.75 -7.90
C PHE A 227 12.97 -2.79 -7.09
N ILE A 228 12.42 -3.15 -5.93
CA ILE A 228 12.96 -4.21 -5.08
C ILE A 228 11.82 -5.17 -4.73
N VAL A 229 12.06 -6.46 -4.98
CA VAL A 229 11.15 -7.52 -4.56
C VAL A 229 11.16 -7.60 -3.03
N HIS A 230 10.00 -7.46 -2.43
CA HIS A 230 9.83 -7.44 -0.98
C HIS A 230 8.38 -7.72 -0.61
N SER A 231 8.13 -8.44 0.47
CA SER A 231 6.78 -8.85 0.88
C SER A 231 6.34 -8.31 2.24
N GLU A 232 7.26 -7.88 3.09
CA GLU A 232 6.98 -7.48 4.46
C GLU A 232 6.76 -5.98 4.58
N ASN A 233 5.91 -5.55 5.51
CA ASN A 233 5.77 -4.14 5.91
C ASN A 233 5.63 -3.10 4.76
N LEU A 234 5.19 -3.50 3.57
CA LEU A 234 5.23 -2.67 2.37
C LEU A 234 4.52 -1.34 2.55
N GLU A 235 3.39 -1.32 3.25
CA GLU A 235 2.62 -0.08 3.48
C GLU A 235 3.38 0.93 4.34
N LYS A 236 4.09 0.46 5.37
CA LYS A 236 4.94 1.29 6.24
C LYS A 236 6.17 1.78 5.51
N ILE A 237 6.77 0.92 4.68
CA ILE A 237 7.92 1.28 3.84
C ILE A 237 7.51 2.33 2.80
N GLU A 238 6.38 2.14 2.14
CA GLU A 238 5.83 3.11 1.20
C GLU A 238 5.60 4.46 1.88
N GLU A 239 4.97 4.45 3.05
CA GLU A 239 4.69 5.67 3.82
C GLU A 239 5.98 6.38 4.23
N SER A 240 6.96 5.67 4.79
CA SER A 240 8.22 6.28 5.22
C SER A 240 8.99 6.88 4.04
N LEU A 241 9.03 6.20 2.90
CA LEU A 241 9.67 6.69 1.68
C LEU A 241 8.93 7.90 1.10
N ILE A 242 7.60 7.88 1.05
CA ILE A 242 6.80 9.02 0.55
C ILE A 242 6.99 10.24 1.45
N VAL A 243 6.96 10.06 2.78
CA VAL A 243 7.16 11.16 3.74
C VAL A 243 8.57 11.74 3.62
N LYS A 244 9.59 10.88 3.47
CA LYS A 244 10.99 11.29 3.35
C LYS A 244 11.31 12.00 2.03
N TYR A 245 10.92 11.39 0.92
CA TYR A 245 11.31 11.84 -0.42
C TYR A 245 10.31 12.78 -1.07
N VAL A 246 9.09 12.86 -0.54
CA VAL A 246 8.04 13.75 -1.03
C VAL A 246 7.93 13.69 -2.57
N PRO A 247 7.59 12.53 -3.16
CA PRO A 247 7.51 12.40 -4.61
C PRO A 247 6.52 13.39 -5.21
N LEU A 248 6.79 13.84 -6.43
CA LEU A 248 5.98 14.88 -7.09
C LEU A 248 4.50 14.51 -7.22
N LEU A 249 4.21 13.24 -7.52
CA LEU A 249 2.88 12.76 -7.95
C LEU A 249 2.18 11.85 -6.93
N ASN A 250 2.78 11.58 -5.77
CA ASN A 250 2.08 10.93 -4.67
C ASN A 250 1.12 11.93 -4.01
N LEU A 251 -0.19 11.65 -4.09
CA LEU A 251 -1.23 12.45 -3.43
C LEU A 251 -1.60 11.94 -2.04
N ASP A 252 -1.54 10.62 -1.88
CA ASP A 252 -1.78 9.95 -0.60
C ASP A 252 -0.46 9.83 0.16
N LYS A 253 -0.52 9.86 1.50
CA LYS A 253 0.63 9.80 2.43
C LYS A 253 1.68 10.92 2.29
N ASN A 254 1.59 11.75 1.25
CA ASN A 254 2.53 12.85 1.00
C ASN A 254 2.17 14.09 1.83
N PRO A 255 3.03 14.51 2.79
CA PRO A 255 2.74 15.63 3.68
C PRO A 255 2.71 16.99 2.95
N VAL A 256 3.37 17.10 1.80
CA VAL A 256 3.39 18.32 0.97
C VAL A 256 2.98 18.02 -0.48
N LYS A 257 1.87 17.30 -0.61
CA LYS A 257 1.19 17.09 -1.89
C LYS A 257 0.85 18.43 -2.57
N LEU A 258 1.00 18.48 -3.89
CA LEU A 258 0.80 19.70 -4.66
C LEU A 258 -0.68 20.00 -4.86
N SER A 259 -1.08 21.24 -4.57
CA SER A 259 -2.45 21.71 -4.76
C SER A 259 -2.86 21.63 -6.24
N GLU A 260 -1.95 22.02 -7.13
CA GLU A 260 -2.10 22.04 -8.57
C GLU A 260 -2.39 20.62 -9.12
N LEU A 261 -1.70 19.60 -8.59
CA LEU A 261 -1.97 18.22 -8.94
C LEU A 261 -3.36 17.77 -8.46
N VAL A 262 -3.75 18.15 -7.23
CA VAL A 262 -5.09 17.87 -6.70
C VAL A 262 -6.17 18.48 -7.60
N GLU A 263 -5.97 19.71 -8.06
CA GLU A 263 -6.88 20.41 -8.95
C GLU A 263 -6.98 19.78 -10.33
N LEU A 264 -5.87 19.44 -10.97
CA LEU A 264 -5.86 18.75 -12.25
C LEU A 264 -6.58 17.40 -12.15
N ARG A 265 -6.31 16.63 -11.08
CA ARG A 265 -6.99 15.36 -10.82
C ARG A 265 -8.48 15.55 -10.55
N ARG A 266 -8.87 16.65 -9.89
CA ARG A 266 -10.28 17.04 -9.69
C ARG A 266 -10.96 17.39 -11.02
N LYS A 267 -10.30 18.16 -11.88
CA LYS A 267 -10.78 18.51 -13.22
C LYS A 267 -11.02 17.27 -14.07
N CYS A 268 -10.05 16.36 -14.17
CA CYS A 268 -10.25 15.12 -14.92
C CYS A 268 -11.41 14.27 -14.36
N LYS A 269 -11.57 14.20 -13.03
CA LYS A 269 -12.72 13.52 -12.43
C LYS A 269 -14.04 14.21 -12.81
N ALA A 270 -14.10 15.55 -12.79
CA ALA A 270 -15.30 16.29 -13.19
C ALA A 270 -15.68 15.98 -14.64
N VAL A 271 -14.72 16.12 -15.57
CA VAL A 271 -14.90 15.80 -16.99
C VAL A 271 -15.38 14.37 -17.19
N ALA A 272 -14.72 13.40 -16.57
CA ALA A 272 -15.12 12.00 -16.65
C ALA A 272 -16.55 11.74 -16.13
N ASN A 273 -17.05 12.56 -15.21
CA ASN A 273 -18.41 12.49 -14.70
C ASN A 273 -19.40 13.38 -15.46
N GLY A 274 -18.97 14.13 -16.48
CA GLY A 274 -19.80 14.99 -17.31
C GLY A 274 -19.95 16.43 -16.83
N TYR A 275 -19.04 16.93 -15.98
CA TYR A 275 -19.02 18.30 -15.46
C TYR A 275 -17.81 19.10 -15.95
#